data_AF-A0A368DVD7-F1
#
_entry.id   AF-A0A368DVD7-F1
#
_cell.length_a   1.000
_cell.length_b   1.000
_cell.length_c   1.000
_cell.angle_alpha   90.00
_cell.angle_beta   90.00
_cell.angle_gamma   90.00
#
_symmetry.space_group_name_H-M   'P 1'
#
loop_
_entity.id
_entity.type
_entity.pdbx_description
1 polymer ?
#
loop_
_entity_poly.entity_id
_entity_poly.type
_entity_poly.pdbx_seq_one_letter_code
_entity_poly.pdbx_strand_id
1 'polypeptide(L)'
;MSQAEDRKFTINFGPQHPAAHGVLRLVMDLDGEIVERIDPHIGLLHRGTEKLIEHKTYLQSVPYFDRLDYVAPMNQEHAFALAVESMLGVSVPARGQYIRVLYSEIGRILSHLLNITTQAMDVGALTPPLWGFEEREKLMIFYERASGARLHAAYFRPGGVHQDLPQDLLDDIYAFCDPFLKVMDDIESLLTENRIFKQRNVDIGVVSHHDINNWGLTGVMARGSGLAWDLRKAQPYEVYADLDFDIPIGKNGDCYDRYLCRVEECRQSIRIMKQCLEQMPDGPVSSSDGKIVPPKRSEMKGSMEALIHHFKLYTEGYHVPAGEIYRAVEAPKGEFGVYLVADGSNKPYRCKIRAPGYAHLQALDYLSRDHMLADVSAILGSLDIVFGEVDR
;
A
#
# COMPACT_ATOMS: atom_id res chain seq x y z
N MET A 1 26.85 -5.22 50.42
CA MET A 1 26.54 -4.40 49.22
C MET A 1 25.34 -5.06 48.57
N SER A 2 24.14 -4.59 48.92
CA SER A 2 22.91 -5.03 48.27
C SER A 2 22.97 -4.62 46.81
N GLN A 3 22.84 -5.58 45.89
CA GLN A 3 22.58 -5.32 44.48
C GLN A 3 21.42 -4.33 44.42
N ALA A 4 21.70 -3.09 44.02
CA ALA A 4 20.62 -2.23 43.55
C ALA A 4 20.11 -2.92 42.30
N GLU A 5 18.94 -3.55 42.39
CA GLU A 5 18.24 -4.07 41.22
C GLU A 5 18.17 -2.93 40.19
N ASP A 6 18.64 -3.18 38.97
CA ASP A 6 18.51 -2.25 37.85
C ASP A 6 17.03 -1.84 37.74
N ARG A 7 16.70 -0.64 38.23
CA ARG A 7 15.33 -0.14 38.25
C ARG A 7 14.97 0.31 36.85
N LYS A 8 14.55 -0.65 36.03
CA LYS A 8 13.99 -0.40 34.70
C LYS A 8 12.71 0.41 34.84
N PHE A 9 12.58 1.46 34.04
CA PHE A 9 11.40 2.31 34.02
C PHE A 9 10.51 1.92 32.85
N THR A 10 9.36 1.30 33.16
CA THR A 10 8.39 0.94 32.13
C THR A 10 7.46 2.12 31.82
N ILE A 11 7.47 2.58 30.59
CA ILE A 11 6.54 3.62 30.07
C ILE A 11 5.53 2.97 29.15
N ASN A 12 4.26 3.40 29.27
CA ASN A 12 3.22 3.06 28.32
C ASN A 12 3.03 4.24 27.36
N PHE A 13 3.43 4.06 26.11
CA PHE A 13 3.26 5.02 25.04
C PHE A 13 1.98 4.67 24.25
N GLY A 14 0.96 5.52 24.35
CA GLY A 14 -0.35 5.32 23.73
C GLY A 14 -1.44 4.80 24.69
N PRO A 15 -2.64 4.45 24.19
CA PRO A 15 -3.03 4.32 22.77
C PRO A 15 -3.24 5.64 22.02
N GLN A 16 -3.35 6.77 22.74
CA GLN A 16 -3.56 8.09 22.14
C GLN A 16 -2.27 8.90 22.24
N HIS A 17 -1.51 8.94 21.14
CA HIS A 17 -0.31 9.78 21.02
C HIS A 17 -0.13 10.22 19.55
N PRO A 18 0.25 11.48 19.26
CA PRO A 18 0.38 11.98 17.88
C PRO A 18 1.31 11.14 17.00
N ALA A 19 2.50 10.80 17.50
CA ALA A 19 3.49 10.00 16.75
C ALA A 19 3.11 8.52 16.58
N ALA A 20 1.99 8.07 17.16
CA ALA A 20 1.51 6.71 17.00
C ALA A 20 0.59 6.55 15.77
N HIS A 21 0.32 7.63 15.02
CA HIS A 21 -0.48 7.68 13.77
C HIS A 21 -1.69 6.75 13.74
N GLY A 22 -2.48 6.79 14.81
CA GLY A 22 -3.62 5.90 14.99
C GLY A 22 -3.70 5.40 16.42
N VAL A 23 -3.87 4.08 16.56
CA VAL A 23 -4.12 3.44 17.84
C VAL A 23 -3.07 2.36 18.06
N LEU A 24 -1.94 2.74 18.65
CA LEU A 24 -0.86 1.83 19.02
C LEU A 24 -0.51 2.02 20.48
N ARG A 25 -0.36 0.91 21.19
CA ARG A 25 0.12 0.89 22.56
C ARG A 25 1.49 0.22 22.60
N LEU A 26 2.53 0.99 22.86
CA LEU A 26 3.89 0.48 23.07
C LEU A 26 4.19 0.46 24.56
N VAL A 27 4.52 -0.71 25.10
CA VAL A 27 5.06 -0.83 26.46
C VAL A 27 6.58 -0.90 26.30
N MET A 28 7.27 0.12 26.81
CA MET A 28 8.71 0.29 26.62
C MET A 28 9.40 0.19 27.97
N ASP A 29 10.40 -0.67 28.08
CA ASP A 29 11.30 -0.71 29.23
C ASP A 29 12.54 0.12 28.92
N LEU A 30 12.75 1.16 29.73
CA LEU A 30 13.84 2.12 29.56
C LEU A 30 14.88 1.97 30.68
N ASP A 31 16.15 2.08 30.30
CA ASP A 31 17.25 2.39 31.20
C ASP A 31 17.69 3.84 30.97
N GLY A 32 17.17 4.75 31.82
CA GLY A 32 17.29 6.19 31.60
C GLY A 32 16.56 6.64 30.34
N GLU A 33 17.31 6.99 29.29
CA GLU A 33 16.78 7.41 27.99
C GLU A 33 16.87 6.32 26.90
N ILE A 34 17.62 5.24 27.18
CA ILE A 34 17.90 4.17 26.23
C ILE A 34 16.80 3.11 26.33
N VAL A 35 16.32 2.67 25.17
CA VAL A 35 15.30 1.63 25.05
C VAL A 35 15.97 0.26 25.08
N GLU A 36 15.64 -0.55 26.08
CA GLU A 36 16.11 -1.94 26.15
C GLU A 36 15.13 -2.92 25.48
N ARG A 37 13.83 -2.64 25.60
CA ARG A 37 12.78 -3.52 25.09
C ARG A 37 11.53 -2.71 24.72
N ILE A 38 10.91 -3.06 23.60
CA ILE A 38 9.59 -2.58 23.21
C ILE A 38 8.65 -3.77 22.98
N ASP A 39 7.52 -3.77 23.66
CA ASP A 39 6.39 -4.66 23.40
C ASP A 39 5.25 -3.88 22.71
N PRO A 40 5.09 -4.01 21.38
CA PRO A 40 3.96 -3.41 20.66
C PRO A 40 2.67 -4.22 20.88
N HIS A 41 1.74 -3.66 21.65
CA HIS A 41 0.39 -4.19 21.77
C HIS A 41 -0.49 -3.69 20.62
N ILE A 42 -0.84 -4.63 19.76
CA ILE A 42 -1.74 -4.45 18.61
C ILE A 42 -3.11 -5.08 18.87
N GLY A 43 -4.04 -4.96 17.91
CA GLY A 43 -5.39 -5.52 17.97
C GLY A 43 -6.47 -4.53 18.38
N LEU A 44 -6.11 -3.27 18.64
CA LEU A 44 -7.07 -2.22 19.01
C LEU A 44 -7.98 -1.84 17.84
N LEU A 45 -7.54 -2.06 16.59
CA LEU A 45 -8.33 -1.85 15.38
C LEU A 45 -8.76 -3.17 14.71
N HIS A 46 -8.65 -4.31 15.41
CA HIS A 46 -9.03 -5.60 14.85
C HIS A 46 -10.54 -5.69 14.67
N ARG A 47 -10.97 -5.92 13.42
CA ARG A 47 -12.40 -5.93 13.02
C ARG A 47 -12.90 -7.31 12.59
N GLY A 48 -12.06 -8.34 12.65
CA GLY A 48 -12.38 -9.68 12.14
C GLY A 48 -12.66 -9.66 10.63
N THR A 49 -11.90 -8.89 9.87
CA THR A 49 -12.10 -8.67 8.42
C THR A 49 -12.02 -9.98 7.65
N GLU A 50 -11.02 -10.82 7.93
CA GLU A 50 -10.85 -12.14 7.33
C GLU A 50 -12.08 -13.03 7.59
N LYS A 51 -12.68 -12.93 8.77
CA LYS A 51 -13.89 -13.70 9.11
C LYS A 51 -15.13 -13.20 8.40
N LEU A 52 -15.26 -11.88 8.23
CA LEU A 52 -16.37 -11.30 7.49
C LEU A 52 -16.31 -11.67 6.01
N ILE A 53 -15.11 -11.75 5.42
CA ILE A 53 -14.90 -12.15 4.02
C ILE A 53 -15.44 -13.58 3.77
N GLU A 54 -15.24 -14.53 4.69
CA GLU A 54 -15.76 -15.91 4.57
C GLU A 54 -17.30 -15.99 4.42
N HIS A 55 -18.02 -14.97 4.91
CA HIS A 55 -19.48 -14.94 4.86
C HIS A 55 -20.04 -14.17 3.64
N LYS A 56 -19.18 -13.50 2.87
CA LYS A 56 -19.54 -12.63 1.74
C LYS A 56 -19.13 -13.25 0.41
N THR A 57 -19.74 -12.80 -0.68
CA THR A 57 -19.30 -13.22 -2.02
C THR A 57 -18.02 -12.49 -2.42
N TYR A 58 -17.32 -12.96 -3.46
CA TYR A 58 -16.07 -12.34 -3.92
C TYR A 58 -16.24 -10.84 -4.24
N LEU A 59 -17.29 -10.47 -4.97
CA LEU A 59 -17.56 -9.06 -5.29
C LEU A 59 -17.89 -8.22 -4.05
N GLN A 60 -18.65 -8.76 -3.09
CA GLN A 60 -18.94 -8.08 -1.83
C GLN A 60 -17.72 -7.97 -0.92
N SER A 61 -16.68 -8.78 -1.17
CA SER A 61 -15.46 -8.82 -0.38
C SER A 61 -14.44 -7.75 -0.80
N VAL A 62 -14.51 -7.24 -2.03
CA VAL A 62 -13.59 -6.21 -2.57
C VAL A 62 -13.46 -5.00 -1.62
N PRO A 63 -14.53 -4.39 -1.09
CA PRO A 63 -14.42 -3.19 -0.27
C PRO A 63 -13.77 -3.42 1.10
N TYR A 64 -13.53 -4.67 1.53
CA TYR A 64 -12.73 -4.91 2.72
C TYR A 64 -11.26 -4.58 2.47
N PHE A 65 -10.74 -4.87 1.27
CA PHE A 65 -9.34 -4.60 0.90
C PHE A 65 -9.05 -3.09 0.85
N ASP A 66 -9.99 -2.30 0.33
CA ASP A 66 -9.97 -0.83 0.35
C ASP A 66 -9.80 -0.22 1.75
N ARG A 67 -10.20 -0.95 2.80
CA ARG A 67 -10.26 -0.45 4.18
C ARG A 67 -9.15 -1.02 5.07
N LEU A 68 -8.27 -1.85 4.52
CA LEU A 68 -7.09 -2.36 5.21
C LEU A 68 -6.05 -1.23 5.28
N ASP A 69 -5.38 -1.01 4.16
CA ASP A 69 -4.54 0.16 3.96
C ASP A 69 -5.39 1.27 3.31
N TYR A 70 -5.94 2.13 4.15
CA TYR A 70 -6.79 3.24 3.70
C TYR A 70 -6.02 4.34 2.98
N VAL A 71 -4.69 4.24 2.88
CA VAL A 71 -3.85 5.23 2.18
C VAL A 71 -3.70 4.89 0.71
N ALA A 72 -3.51 3.60 0.39
CA ALA A 72 -3.37 3.08 -0.98
C ALA A 72 -4.44 2.02 -1.30
N PRO A 73 -5.74 2.37 -1.29
CA PRO A 73 -6.84 1.40 -1.39
C PRO A 73 -6.79 0.57 -2.67
N MET A 74 -6.59 1.21 -3.82
CA MET A 74 -6.56 0.53 -5.13
C MET A 74 -5.44 -0.52 -5.25
N ASN A 75 -4.28 -0.30 -4.64
CA ASN A 75 -3.19 -1.29 -4.64
C ASN A 75 -3.60 -2.56 -3.86
N GLN A 76 -4.44 -2.42 -2.83
CA GLN A 76 -4.98 -3.54 -2.05
C GLN A 76 -6.06 -4.29 -2.83
N GLU A 77 -6.96 -3.56 -3.52
CA GLU A 77 -7.93 -4.16 -4.42
C GLU A 77 -7.26 -4.95 -5.54
N HIS A 78 -6.14 -4.42 -6.06
CA HIS A 78 -5.39 -5.03 -7.15
C HIS A 78 -4.89 -6.43 -6.77
N ALA A 79 -4.31 -6.60 -5.58
CA ALA A 79 -3.83 -7.90 -5.13
C ALA A 79 -4.97 -8.93 -5.00
N PHE A 80 -6.13 -8.51 -4.51
CA PHE A 80 -7.31 -9.37 -4.45
C PHE A 80 -7.85 -9.71 -5.84
N ALA A 81 -7.93 -8.73 -6.75
CA ALA A 81 -8.39 -8.93 -8.12
C ALA A 81 -7.48 -9.92 -8.87
N LEU A 82 -6.16 -9.77 -8.77
CA LEU A 82 -5.20 -10.68 -9.39
C LEU A 82 -5.26 -12.11 -8.83
N ALA A 83 -5.51 -12.26 -7.53
CA ALA A 83 -5.69 -13.58 -6.90
C ALA A 83 -6.93 -14.28 -7.46
N VAL A 84 -8.06 -13.58 -7.53
CA VAL A 84 -9.32 -14.14 -8.06
C VAL A 84 -9.23 -14.39 -9.58
N GLU A 85 -8.61 -13.49 -10.35
CA GLU A 85 -8.40 -13.65 -11.79
C GLU A 85 -7.53 -14.86 -12.12
N SER A 86 -6.47 -15.07 -11.35
CA SER A 86 -5.59 -16.23 -11.48
C SER A 86 -6.32 -17.54 -11.20
N MET A 87 -7.26 -17.57 -10.23
CA MET A 87 -8.09 -18.76 -9.97
C MET A 87 -9.15 -19.01 -11.04
N LEU A 88 -9.71 -17.94 -11.62
CA LEU A 88 -10.68 -18.03 -12.70
C LEU A 88 -10.03 -18.33 -14.06
N GLY A 89 -8.73 -18.13 -14.21
CA GLY A 89 -8.01 -18.30 -15.47
C GLY A 89 -8.37 -17.25 -16.52
N VAL A 90 -8.76 -16.05 -16.09
CA VAL A 90 -9.24 -14.97 -16.98
C VAL A 90 -8.18 -13.90 -17.12
N SER A 91 -7.85 -13.55 -18.37
CA SER A 91 -6.95 -12.44 -18.69
C SER A 91 -7.73 -11.13 -18.82
N VAL A 92 -7.27 -10.09 -18.13
CA VAL A 92 -7.81 -8.72 -18.25
C VAL A 92 -7.36 -8.10 -19.58
N PRO A 93 -8.21 -7.31 -20.28
CA PRO A 93 -7.82 -6.61 -21.49
C PRO A 93 -6.67 -5.60 -21.26
N ALA A 94 -5.89 -5.32 -22.30
CA ALA A 94 -4.72 -4.43 -22.21
C ALA A 94 -5.07 -3.05 -21.63
N ARG A 95 -6.13 -2.39 -22.12
CA ARG A 95 -6.57 -1.07 -21.58
C ARG A 95 -6.86 -1.12 -20.07
N GLY A 96 -7.52 -2.18 -19.62
CA GLY A 96 -7.80 -2.38 -18.19
C GLY A 96 -6.53 -2.55 -17.36
N GLN A 97 -5.52 -3.24 -17.89
CA GLN A 97 -4.22 -3.38 -17.23
C GLN A 97 -3.47 -2.04 -17.15
N TYR A 98 -3.42 -1.25 -18.24
CA TYR A 98 -2.79 0.09 -18.22
C TYR A 98 -3.45 1.02 -17.20
N ILE A 99 -4.78 1.01 -17.10
CA ILE A 99 -5.51 1.82 -16.11
C ILE A 99 -5.19 1.36 -14.69
N ARG A 100 -5.09 0.05 -14.44
CA ARG A 100 -4.71 -0.48 -13.13
C ARG A 100 -3.30 -0.09 -12.73
N VAL A 101 -2.34 -0.17 -13.65
CA VAL A 101 -0.97 0.29 -13.41
C VAL A 101 -0.95 1.80 -13.13
N LEU A 102 -1.64 2.61 -13.95
CA LEU A 102 -1.72 4.06 -13.76
C LEU A 102 -2.22 4.43 -12.35
N TYR A 103 -3.34 3.84 -11.93
CA TYR A 103 -3.91 4.10 -10.61
C TYR A 103 -3.12 3.47 -9.46
N SER A 104 -2.43 2.35 -9.70
CA SER A 104 -1.52 1.75 -8.70
C SER A 104 -0.32 2.65 -8.42
N GLU A 105 0.18 3.36 -9.43
CA GLU A 105 1.26 4.35 -9.28
C GLU A 105 0.76 5.65 -8.65
N ILE A 106 -0.46 6.11 -8.96
CA ILE A 106 -1.10 7.20 -8.20
C ILE A 106 -1.25 6.82 -6.72
N GLY A 107 -1.71 5.60 -6.43
CA GLY A 107 -1.79 5.07 -5.07
C GLY A 107 -0.43 5.02 -4.37
N ARG A 108 0.64 4.74 -5.12
CA ARG A 108 2.02 4.78 -4.62
C ARG A 108 2.45 6.18 -4.23
N ILE A 109 2.21 7.17 -5.09
CA ILE A 109 2.49 8.58 -4.80
C ILE A 109 1.69 9.05 -3.57
N LEU A 110 0.40 8.71 -3.49
CA LEU A 110 -0.45 9.03 -2.34
C LEU A 110 0.11 8.48 -1.03
N SER A 111 0.63 7.25 -1.03
CA SER A 111 1.23 6.62 0.14
C SER A 111 2.56 7.24 0.53
N HIS A 112 3.47 7.42 -0.42
CA HIS A 112 4.78 7.99 -0.14
C HIS A 112 4.70 9.46 0.29
N LEU A 113 3.80 10.26 -0.31
CA LEU A 113 3.56 11.64 0.13
C LEU A 113 3.08 11.69 1.57
N LEU A 114 2.12 10.83 1.95
CA LEU A 114 1.66 10.76 3.33
C LEU A 114 2.83 10.42 4.24
N ASN A 115 3.57 9.35 3.94
CA ASN A 115 4.66 8.88 4.78
C ASN A 115 5.80 9.90 4.93
N ILE A 116 6.34 10.42 3.82
CA ILE A 116 7.43 11.41 3.84
C ILE A 116 7.04 12.61 4.71
N THR A 117 5.81 13.09 4.54
CA THR A 117 5.35 14.27 5.27
C THR A 117 5.04 13.97 6.73
N THR A 118 4.43 12.83 7.06
CA THR A 118 4.15 12.46 8.46
C THR A 118 5.43 12.11 9.21
N GLN A 119 6.40 11.42 8.59
CA GLN A 119 7.71 11.18 9.18
C GLN A 119 8.42 12.51 9.47
N ALA A 120 8.37 13.47 8.54
CA ALA A 120 8.90 14.80 8.77
C ALA A 120 8.20 15.51 9.94
N MET A 121 6.88 15.37 10.06
CA MET A 121 6.08 15.93 11.16
C MET A 121 6.46 15.32 12.52
N ASP A 122 6.68 14.00 12.59
CA ASP A 122 7.07 13.32 13.82
C ASP A 122 8.47 13.71 14.31
N VAL A 123 9.36 14.06 13.38
CA VAL A 123 10.68 14.60 13.69
C VAL A 123 10.61 16.09 14.05
N GLY A 124 9.53 16.79 13.67
CA GLY A 124 9.20 18.16 14.09
C GLY A 124 9.04 19.18 12.96
N ALA A 125 9.12 18.76 11.68
CA ALA A 125 8.93 19.65 10.53
C ALA A 125 7.44 19.77 10.15
N LEU A 126 6.86 20.95 10.36
CA LEU A 126 5.42 21.18 10.18
C LEU A 126 5.00 21.65 8.77
N THR A 127 5.93 22.19 7.98
CA THR A 127 5.65 22.73 6.64
C THR A 127 5.40 21.64 5.58
N PRO A 128 6.21 20.55 5.49
CA PRO A 128 6.05 19.54 4.45
C PRO A 128 4.65 18.88 4.40
N PRO A 129 3.99 18.54 5.52
CA PRO A 129 2.60 18.04 5.50
C PRO A 129 1.62 18.94 4.76
N LEU A 130 1.71 20.25 4.95
CA LEU A 130 0.77 21.19 4.34
C LEU A 130 0.93 21.22 2.82
N TRP A 131 2.18 21.22 2.33
CA TRP A 131 2.48 21.18 0.90
C TRP A 131 2.12 19.84 0.26
N GLY A 132 2.51 18.73 0.91
CA GLY A 132 2.22 17.39 0.39
C GLY A 132 0.72 17.06 0.39
N PHE A 133 -0.07 17.58 1.34
CA PHE A 133 -1.51 17.33 1.38
C PHE A 133 -2.28 18.11 0.31
N GLU A 134 -1.77 19.24 -0.17
CA GLU A 134 -2.36 19.92 -1.33
C GLU A 134 -2.27 19.04 -2.59
N GLU A 135 -1.10 18.46 -2.85
CA GLU A 135 -0.90 17.53 -3.98
C GLU A 135 -1.71 16.25 -3.79
N ARG A 136 -1.81 15.76 -2.55
CA ARG A 136 -2.64 14.61 -2.21
C ARG A 136 -4.13 14.87 -2.51
N GLU A 137 -4.62 16.09 -2.27
CA GLU A 137 -5.99 16.49 -2.59
C GLU A 137 -6.25 16.45 -4.11
N LYS A 138 -5.30 16.95 -4.91
CA LYS A 138 -5.38 16.90 -6.39
C LYS A 138 -5.50 15.45 -6.88
N LEU A 139 -4.72 14.54 -6.33
CA LEU A 139 -4.81 13.11 -6.63
C LEU A 139 -6.14 12.47 -6.19
N MET A 140 -6.69 12.88 -5.04
CA MET A 140 -8.02 12.42 -4.59
C MET A 140 -9.16 12.89 -5.51
N ILE A 141 -9.03 14.05 -6.16
CA ILE A 141 -9.99 14.50 -7.18
C ILE A 141 -9.98 13.54 -8.38
N PHE A 142 -8.82 12.99 -8.76
CA PHE A 142 -8.75 11.97 -9.81
C PHE A 142 -9.44 10.66 -9.40
N TYR A 143 -9.39 10.30 -8.12
CA TYR A 143 -10.13 9.15 -7.57
C TYR A 143 -11.64 9.41 -7.62
N GLU A 144 -12.06 10.61 -7.24
CA GLU A 144 -13.46 11.02 -7.26
C GLU A 144 -14.03 11.00 -8.68
N ARG A 145 -13.28 11.51 -9.67
CA ARG A 145 -13.73 11.51 -11.06
C ARG A 145 -13.81 10.12 -11.69
N ALA A 146 -12.97 9.18 -11.26
CA ALA A 146 -13.00 7.82 -11.78
C ALA A 146 -14.02 6.91 -11.10
N SER A 147 -14.18 7.03 -9.78
CA SER A 147 -15.00 6.10 -8.98
C SER A 147 -16.24 6.72 -8.35
N GLY A 148 -16.28 8.05 -8.22
CA GLY A 148 -17.28 8.79 -7.44
C GLY A 148 -16.94 8.91 -5.95
N ALA A 149 -15.83 8.33 -5.49
CA ALA A 149 -15.38 8.39 -4.11
C ALA A 149 -13.92 8.87 -4.02
N ARG A 150 -13.60 9.61 -2.95
CA ARG A 150 -12.27 10.21 -2.78
C ARG A 150 -11.20 9.28 -2.20
N LEU A 151 -11.61 8.24 -1.47
CA LEU A 151 -10.71 7.29 -0.80
C LEU A 151 -11.06 5.86 -1.19
N HIS A 152 -12.15 5.31 -0.63
CA HIS A 152 -12.58 3.95 -0.90
C HIS A 152 -13.34 3.87 -2.23
N ALA A 153 -12.67 3.37 -3.27
CA ALA A 153 -13.10 3.51 -4.65
C ALA A 153 -13.90 2.29 -5.17
N ALA A 154 -13.71 1.09 -4.63
CA ALA A 154 -14.35 -0.13 -5.15
C ALA A 154 -14.17 -0.28 -6.69
N TYR A 155 -13.03 0.17 -7.21
CA TYR A 155 -12.84 0.48 -8.63
C TYR A 155 -12.21 -0.68 -9.38
N PHE A 156 -11.19 -1.30 -8.79
CA PHE A 156 -10.64 -2.54 -9.32
C PHE A 156 -11.54 -3.69 -8.89
N ARG A 157 -11.98 -4.47 -9.88
CA ARG A 157 -12.82 -5.62 -9.65
C ARG A 157 -12.20 -6.84 -10.33
N PRO A 158 -12.41 -8.04 -9.80
CA PRO A 158 -12.02 -9.25 -10.52
C PRO A 158 -12.64 -9.25 -11.93
N GLY A 159 -11.79 -9.33 -12.96
CA GLY A 159 -12.15 -9.21 -14.37
C GLY A 159 -11.81 -7.86 -15.02
N GLY A 160 -11.13 -6.94 -14.33
CA GLY A 160 -10.62 -5.68 -14.87
C GLY A 160 -11.00 -4.46 -14.03
N VAL A 161 -11.54 -3.45 -14.70
CA VAL A 161 -11.91 -2.18 -14.07
C VAL A 161 -13.43 -1.96 -14.18
N HIS A 162 -14.04 -1.32 -13.18
CA HIS A 162 -15.50 -1.15 -13.15
C HIS A 162 -16.04 -0.22 -14.25
N GLN A 163 -15.39 0.93 -14.46
CA GLN A 163 -15.81 1.97 -15.42
C GLN A 163 -14.59 2.52 -16.15
N ASP A 164 -14.77 2.91 -17.42
CA ASP A 164 -13.71 3.55 -18.19
C ASP A 164 -13.47 5.00 -17.74
N LEU A 165 -12.28 5.51 -18.04
CA LEU A 165 -11.91 6.88 -17.73
C LEU A 165 -12.36 7.82 -18.87
N PRO A 166 -12.88 9.02 -18.55
CA PRO A 166 -13.10 10.05 -19.56
C PRO A 166 -11.75 10.60 -20.07
N GLN A 167 -11.69 10.99 -21.35
CA GLN A 167 -10.45 11.49 -21.95
C GLN A 167 -9.90 12.72 -21.23
N ASP A 168 -10.77 13.67 -20.85
CA ASP A 168 -10.40 14.87 -20.10
C ASP A 168 -9.60 14.55 -18.82
N LEU A 169 -9.87 13.41 -18.18
CA LEU A 169 -9.16 13.00 -16.98
C LEU A 169 -7.73 12.55 -17.28
N LEU A 170 -7.50 11.91 -18.42
CA LEU A 170 -6.14 11.52 -18.85
C LEU A 170 -5.28 12.76 -19.12
N ASP A 171 -5.87 13.77 -19.76
CA ASP A 171 -5.19 15.04 -20.05
C ASP A 171 -4.86 15.80 -18.76
N ASP A 172 -5.77 15.80 -17.78
CA ASP A 172 -5.55 16.42 -16.48
C ASP A 172 -4.47 15.69 -15.65
N ILE A 173 -4.42 14.36 -15.70
CA ILE A 173 -3.36 13.57 -15.04
C ILE A 173 -2.01 13.85 -15.71
N TYR A 174 -1.97 13.99 -17.03
CA TYR A 174 -0.75 14.38 -17.75
C TYR A 174 -0.26 15.77 -17.31
N ALA A 175 -1.17 16.74 -17.23
CA ALA A 175 -0.86 18.11 -16.78
C ALA A 175 -0.38 18.18 -15.32
N PHE A 176 -0.78 17.23 -14.47
CA PHE A 176 -0.32 17.14 -13.07
C PHE A 176 1.13 16.66 -12.93
N CYS A 177 1.64 15.87 -13.88
CA CYS A 177 2.93 15.20 -13.74
C CYS A 177 4.13 16.17 -13.65
N ASP A 178 4.16 17.25 -14.44
CA ASP A 178 5.28 18.21 -14.45
C ASP A 178 5.30 19.15 -13.24
N PRO A 179 4.16 19.76 -12.82
CA PRO A 179 4.12 20.57 -11.60
C PRO A 179 4.47 19.78 -10.35
N PHE A 180 4.04 18.51 -10.26
CA PHE A 180 4.28 17.68 -9.08
C PHE A 180 5.78 17.43 -8.82
N LEU A 181 6.60 17.27 -9.87
CA LEU A 181 8.06 17.15 -9.74
C LEU A 181 8.66 18.38 -9.04
N LYS A 182 8.19 19.59 -9.37
CA LYS A 182 8.68 20.83 -8.75
C LYS A 182 8.35 20.87 -7.25
N VAL A 183 7.13 20.47 -6.89
CA VAL A 183 6.73 20.41 -5.48
C VAL A 183 7.56 19.37 -4.72
N MET A 184 7.90 18.25 -5.36
CA MET A 184 8.81 17.27 -4.76
C MET A 184 10.21 17.85 -4.56
N ASP A 185 10.75 18.58 -5.54
CA ASP A 185 12.05 19.25 -5.42
C ASP A 185 12.04 20.31 -4.30
N ASP A 186 10.94 21.03 -4.13
CA ASP A 186 10.75 21.98 -3.03
C ASP A 186 10.75 21.28 -1.65
N ILE A 187 10.06 20.13 -1.53
CA ILE A 187 10.07 19.31 -0.30
C ILE A 187 11.48 18.76 -0.04
N GLU A 188 12.18 18.31 -1.08
CA GLU A 188 13.54 17.78 -1.00
C GLU A 188 14.52 18.85 -0.51
N SER A 189 14.40 20.08 -1.03
CA SER A 189 15.25 21.21 -0.65
C SER A 189 15.20 21.52 0.86
N LEU A 190 14.05 21.28 1.50
CA LEU A 190 13.86 21.52 2.93
C LEU A 190 14.34 20.37 3.82
N LEU A 191 14.29 19.13 3.33
CA LEU A 191 14.50 17.92 4.13
C LEU A 191 15.86 17.26 3.85
N THR A 192 16.20 17.03 2.59
CA THR A 192 17.32 16.15 2.21
C THR A 192 18.66 16.68 2.67
N GLU A 193 18.96 17.97 2.48
CA GLU A 193 20.23 18.57 2.90
C GLU A 193 20.19 19.11 4.35
N ASN A 194 19.03 19.06 5.00
CA ASN A 194 18.88 19.62 6.34
C ASN A 194 19.65 18.81 7.38
N ARG A 195 20.62 19.48 8.02
CA ARG A 195 21.43 18.96 9.12
C ARG A 195 20.62 18.34 10.25
N ILE A 196 19.49 18.94 10.65
CA ILE A 196 18.66 18.43 11.75
C ILE A 196 17.98 17.12 11.32
N PHE A 197 17.47 17.08 10.08
CA PHE A 197 16.79 15.90 9.56
C PHE A 197 17.77 14.73 9.36
N LYS A 198 18.99 15.00 8.89
CA LYS A 198 20.06 13.99 8.83
C LYS A 198 20.44 13.47 10.21
N GLN A 199 20.68 14.35 11.18
CA GLN A 199 21.01 13.95 12.55
C GLN A 199 19.95 13.05 13.21
N ARG A 200 18.68 13.16 12.79
CA ARG A 200 17.55 12.39 13.33
C ARG A 200 17.19 11.13 12.54
N ASN A 201 17.84 10.85 11.41
CA ASN A 201 17.51 9.68 10.59
C ASN A 201 18.73 8.86 10.14
N VAL A 202 19.92 9.47 10.09
CA VAL A 202 21.17 8.78 9.75
C VAL A 202 21.57 7.89 10.93
N ASP A 203 22.01 6.67 10.63
CA ASP A 203 22.43 5.64 11.62
C ASP A 203 21.34 5.19 12.61
N ILE A 204 20.07 5.50 12.34
CA ILE A 204 18.93 5.08 13.18
C ILE A 204 18.18 3.93 12.52
N GLY A 205 17.91 2.88 13.30
CA GLY A 205 17.13 1.72 12.86
C GLY A 205 17.79 0.95 11.73
N VAL A 206 19.11 0.76 11.79
CA VAL A 206 19.90 0.08 10.75
C VAL A 206 19.47 -1.38 10.60
N VAL A 207 19.27 -1.82 9.36
CA VAL A 207 18.89 -3.20 9.04
C VAL A 207 19.95 -3.84 8.15
N SER A 208 20.39 -5.06 8.52
CA SER A 208 21.28 -5.85 7.68
C SER A 208 20.51 -6.71 6.67
N HIS A 209 21.19 -7.12 5.59
CA HIS A 209 20.63 -8.07 4.62
C HIS A 209 20.19 -9.40 5.24
N HIS A 210 20.89 -9.87 6.27
CA HIS A 210 20.55 -11.11 6.95
C HIS A 210 19.23 -10.97 7.73
N ASP A 211 19.07 -9.83 8.40
CA ASP A 211 17.87 -9.52 9.19
C ASP A 211 16.63 -9.40 8.32
N ILE A 212 16.76 -8.85 7.10
CA ILE A 212 15.64 -8.78 6.14
C ILE A 212 15.02 -10.16 5.91
N ASN A 213 15.85 -11.16 5.65
CA ASN A 213 15.37 -12.52 5.36
C ASN A 213 14.81 -13.19 6.61
N ASN A 214 15.42 -12.97 7.79
CA ASN A 214 14.99 -13.57 9.03
C ASN A 214 13.64 -13.01 9.53
N TRP A 215 13.46 -11.69 9.44
CA TRP A 215 12.24 -11.01 9.88
C TRP A 215 11.18 -10.91 8.77
N GLY A 216 11.52 -11.28 7.53
CA GLY A 216 10.60 -11.23 6.39
C GLY A 216 10.22 -9.81 5.97
N LEU A 217 11.15 -8.85 6.11
CA LEU A 217 10.95 -7.46 5.72
C LEU A 217 10.93 -7.33 4.19
N THR A 218 10.00 -6.54 3.67
CA THR A 218 9.83 -6.35 2.22
C THR A 218 9.67 -4.88 1.84
N GLY A 219 9.75 -4.57 0.54
CA GLY A 219 9.55 -3.24 0.00
C GLY A 219 10.71 -2.29 0.28
N VAL A 220 10.38 -1.07 0.68
CA VAL A 220 11.36 -0.01 0.98
C VAL A 220 12.33 -0.43 2.08
N MET A 221 11.90 -1.24 3.05
CA MET A 221 12.77 -1.77 4.11
C MET A 221 13.89 -2.65 3.55
N ALA A 222 13.55 -3.49 2.55
CA ALA A 222 14.52 -4.35 1.89
C ALA A 222 15.44 -3.55 0.96
N ARG A 223 14.86 -2.64 0.16
CA ARG A 223 15.59 -1.79 -0.77
C ARG A 223 16.54 -0.81 -0.09
N GLY A 224 16.13 -0.22 1.03
CA GLY A 224 16.95 0.72 1.81
C GLY A 224 18.23 0.08 2.35
N SER A 225 18.22 -1.24 2.59
CA SER A 225 19.38 -1.98 3.08
C SER A 225 20.22 -2.62 1.97
N GLY A 226 20.01 -2.23 0.70
CA GLY A 226 20.79 -2.68 -0.44
C GLY A 226 20.22 -3.88 -1.20
N LEU A 227 19.09 -4.46 -0.81
CA LEU A 227 18.51 -5.60 -1.51
C LEU A 227 17.75 -5.13 -2.75
N ALA A 228 18.26 -5.49 -3.94
CA ALA A 228 17.63 -5.19 -5.23
C ALA A 228 16.41 -6.10 -5.48
N TRP A 229 15.36 -5.94 -4.68
CA TRP A 229 14.12 -6.73 -4.76
C TRP A 229 12.89 -5.83 -4.91
N ASP A 230 12.16 -6.03 -6.01
CA ASP A 230 10.87 -5.40 -6.30
C ASP A 230 10.06 -6.40 -7.15
N LEU A 231 8.83 -6.73 -6.72
CA LEU A 231 7.99 -7.68 -7.44
C LEU A 231 7.64 -7.20 -8.84
N ARG A 232 7.56 -5.89 -9.08
CA ARG A 232 7.22 -5.35 -10.41
C ARG A 232 8.25 -5.71 -11.49
N LYS A 233 9.50 -5.97 -11.10
CA LYS A 233 10.58 -6.41 -12.02
C LYS A 233 10.93 -7.89 -11.87
N ALA A 234 10.93 -8.42 -10.64
CA ALA A 234 11.28 -9.82 -10.40
C ALA A 234 10.17 -10.78 -10.84
N GLN A 235 8.91 -10.41 -10.60
CA GLN A 235 7.72 -11.18 -10.94
C GLN A 235 6.66 -10.25 -11.55
N PRO A 236 6.92 -9.71 -12.75
CA PRO A 236 6.07 -8.71 -13.34
C PRO A 236 4.64 -9.24 -13.49
N TYR A 237 3.69 -8.44 -13.05
CA TYR A 237 2.26 -8.62 -13.27
C TYR A 237 1.76 -7.51 -14.19
N GLU A 238 0.66 -7.76 -14.89
CA GLU A 238 0.09 -6.82 -15.85
C GLU A 238 1.12 -6.31 -16.87
N VAL A 239 1.23 -4.99 -17.03
CA VAL A 239 2.05 -4.33 -18.07
C VAL A 239 3.38 -3.81 -17.52
N TYR A 240 3.72 -4.08 -16.25
CA TYR A 240 4.99 -3.62 -15.66
C TYR A 240 6.24 -4.13 -16.40
N ALA A 241 6.14 -5.23 -17.15
CA ALA A 241 7.23 -5.75 -17.98
C ALA A 241 7.58 -4.86 -19.18
N ASP A 242 6.61 -4.10 -19.70
CA ASP A 242 6.77 -3.28 -20.90
C ASP A 242 7.20 -1.83 -20.56
N LEU A 243 7.25 -1.48 -19.28
CA LEU A 243 7.49 -0.12 -18.78
C LEU A 243 8.94 0.05 -18.30
N ASP A 244 9.52 1.20 -18.65
CA ASP A 244 10.92 1.53 -18.37
C ASP A 244 11.03 2.40 -17.12
N PHE A 245 11.38 1.75 -16.00
CA PHE A 245 11.68 2.43 -14.74
C PHE A 245 12.86 1.79 -14.01
N ASP A 246 13.46 2.57 -13.12
CA ASP A 246 14.60 2.18 -12.29
C ASP A 246 14.14 1.98 -10.83
N ILE A 247 14.81 1.09 -10.10
CA ILE A 247 14.50 0.82 -8.69
C ILE A 247 15.57 1.51 -7.82
N PRO A 248 15.19 2.40 -6.90
CA PRO A 248 16.16 2.98 -5.97
C PRO A 248 16.60 1.95 -4.94
N ILE A 249 17.90 1.96 -4.63
CA ILE A 249 18.54 1.04 -3.69
C ILE A 249 19.37 1.87 -2.72
N GLY A 250 19.15 1.67 -1.42
CA GLY A 250 19.95 2.26 -0.34
C GLY A 250 21.25 1.50 -0.10
N LYS A 251 22.12 2.03 0.76
CA LYS A 251 23.44 1.43 1.01
C LYS A 251 23.63 1.00 2.46
N ASN A 252 23.13 1.80 3.39
CA ASN A 252 23.38 1.67 4.82
C ASN A 252 22.23 0.97 5.55
N GLY A 253 21.00 1.03 5.02
CA GLY A 253 19.83 0.43 5.67
C GLY A 253 19.21 1.26 6.79
N ASP A 254 19.59 2.54 6.88
CA ASP A 254 19.10 3.49 7.87
C ASP A 254 17.74 4.11 7.47
N CYS A 255 17.15 4.90 8.38
CA CYS A 255 15.90 5.60 8.11
C CYS A 255 16.04 6.64 6.99
N TYR A 256 17.23 7.21 6.81
CA TYR A 256 17.51 8.21 5.77
C TYR A 256 17.54 7.61 4.36
N ASP A 257 18.18 6.46 4.16
CA ASP A 257 18.17 5.75 2.87
C ASP A 257 16.76 5.31 2.48
N ARG A 258 15.93 4.90 3.45
CA ARG A 258 14.50 4.58 3.22
C ARG A 258 13.71 5.81 2.78
N TYR A 259 13.98 6.96 3.38
CA TYR A 259 13.39 8.24 2.97
C TYR A 259 13.77 8.58 1.53
N LEU A 260 15.06 8.49 1.17
CA LEU A 260 15.53 8.75 -0.19
C LEU A 260 14.93 7.77 -1.21
N CYS A 261 14.81 6.49 -0.86
CA CYS A 261 14.16 5.50 -1.71
C CYS A 261 12.71 5.89 -2.04
N ARG A 262 11.96 6.44 -1.07
CA ARG A 262 10.58 6.88 -1.28
C ARG A 262 10.47 8.12 -2.16
N VAL A 263 11.38 9.08 -1.99
CA VAL A 263 11.45 10.27 -2.83
C VAL A 263 11.74 9.88 -4.29
N GLU A 264 12.71 8.98 -4.50
CA GLU A 264 13.01 8.46 -5.83
C GLU A 264 11.89 7.58 -6.40
N GLU A 265 11.21 6.77 -5.58
CA GLU A 265 10.03 6.01 -6.03
C GLU A 265 8.91 6.93 -6.53
N CYS A 266 8.68 8.09 -5.90
CA CYS A 266 7.74 9.09 -6.42
C CYS A 266 8.14 9.57 -7.82
N ARG A 267 9.43 9.84 -8.07
CA ARG A 267 9.93 10.25 -9.40
C ARG A 267 9.73 9.15 -10.44
N GLN A 268 10.02 7.91 -10.07
CA GLN A 268 9.83 6.76 -10.96
C GLN A 268 8.35 6.49 -11.22
N SER A 269 7.46 6.65 -10.23
CA SER A 269 6.01 6.55 -10.43
C SER A 269 5.51 7.56 -11.46
N ILE A 270 5.97 8.81 -11.42
CA ILE A 270 5.61 9.83 -12.43
C ILE A 270 6.09 9.42 -13.82
N ARG A 271 7.31 8.88 -13.93
CA ARG A 271 7.84 8.37 -15.21
C ARG A 271 6.97 7.25 -15.76
N ILE A 272 6.55 6.32 -14.91
CA ILE A 272 5.63 5.23 -15.27
C ILE A 272 4.27 5.80 -15.70
N MET A 273 3.72 6.77 -14.96
CA MET A 273 2.44 7.40 -15.30
C MET A 273 2.48 8.04 -16.69
N LYS A 274 3.55 8.77 -17.03
CA LYS A 274 3.72 9.37 -18.37
C LYS A 274 3.77 8.31 -19.47
N GLN A 275 4.55 7.23 -19.27
CA GLN A 275 4.63 6.13 -20.24
C GLN A 275 3.27 5.44 -20.43
N CYS A 276 2.53 5.20 -19.33
CA CYS A 276 1.20 4.62 -19.39
C CYS A 276 0.21 5.48 -20.16
N LEU A 277 0.30 6.81 -20.05
CA LEU A 277 -0.57 7.75 -20.77
C LEU A 277 -0.23 7.80 -22.26
N GLU A 278 1.05 7.77 -22.63
CA GLU A 278 1.51 7.79 -24.03
C GLU A 278 1.22 6.47 -24.77
N GLN A 279 1.28 5.34 -24.06
CA GLN A 279 1.13 3.99 -24.63
C GLN A 279 -0.26 3.39 -24.44
N MET A 280 -1.23 4.15 -23.89
CA MET A 280 -2.54 3.62 -23.55
C MET A 280 -3.30 3.14 -24.80
N PRO A 281 -3.64 1.84 -24.91
CA PRO A 281 -4.39 1.34 -26.04
C PRO A 281 -5.88 1.65 -25.89
N ASP A 282 -6.55 1.79 -27.04
CA ASP A 282 -8.01 1.76 -27.12
C ASP A 282 -8.52 0.32 -26.95
N GLY A 283 -9.65 0.15 -26.25
CA GLY A 283 -10.25 -1.17 -26.07
C GLY A 283 -11.23 -1.26 -24.91
N PRO A 284 -11.78 -2.47 -24.65
CA PRO A 284 -12.58 -2.71 -23.47
C PRO A 284 -11.72 -2.68 -22.20
N VAL A 285 -12.29 -2.18 -21.10
CA VAL A 285 -11.61 -2.05 -19.79
C VAL A 285 -11.76 -3.28 -18.91
N SER A 286 -12.76 -4.11 -19.22
CA SER A 286 -13.13 -5.29 -18.48
C SER A 286 -13.29 -6.47 -19.42
N SER A 287 -13.10 -7.67 -18.88
CA SER A 287 -13.27 -8.91 -19.64
C SER A 287 -14.65 -8.97 -20.28
N SER A 288 -14.69 -9.42 -21.54
CA SER A 288 -15.93 -9.61 -22.30
C SER A 288 -16.77 -10.80 -21.83
N ASP A 289 -16.26 -11.61 -20.90
CA ASP A 289 -17.01 -12.70 -20.30
C ASP A 289 -18.09 -12.17 -19.35
N GLY A 290 -19.32 -12.06 -19.87
CA GLY A 290 -20.51 -11.64 -19.13
C GLY A 290 -20.93 -12.57 -17.97
N LYS A 291 -20.16 -13.63 -17.69
CA LYS A 291 -20.34 -14.52 -16.54
C LYS A 291 -19.57 -14.09 -15.29
N ILE A 292 -18.58 -13.21 -15.43
CA ILE A 292 -17.73 -12.73 -14.34
C ILE A 292 -17.95 -11.23 -14.16
N VAL A 293 -17.88 -10.50 -15.26
CA VAL A 293 -18.09 -9.05 -15.29
C VAL A 293 -19.55 -8.77 -15.62
N PRO A 294 -20.23 -7.84 -14.91
CA PRO A 294 -21.59 -7.46 -15.25
C PRO A 294 -21.64 -6.76 -16.62
N PRO A 295 -22.67 -7.03 -17.44
CA PRO A 295 -22.81 -6.41 -18.76
C PRO A 295 -23.09 -4.91 -18.65
N LYS A 296 -22.83 -4.17 -19.75
CA LYS A 296 -23.10 -2.73 -19.81
C LYS A 296 -24.60 -2.46 -19.67
N ARG A 297 -24.97 -1.30 -19.08
CA ARG A 297 -26.37 -0.93 -18.86
C ARG A 297 -27.19 -0.78 -20.15
N SER A 298 -26.56 -0.39 -21.26
CA SER A 298 -27.19 -0.33 -22.58
C SER A 298 -27.61 -1.72 -23.07
N GLU A 299 -26.70 -2.70 -22.97
CA GLU A 299 -26.90 -4.09 -23.39
C GLU A 299 -27.89 -4.82 -22.48
N MET A 300 -27.79 -4.62 -21.16
CA MET A 300 -28.67 -5.23 -20.16
C MET A 300 -30.16 -4.87 -20.36
N LYS A 301 -30.45 -3.68 -20.91
CA LYS A 301 -31.84 -3.27 -21.21
C LYS A 301 -32.36 -3.79 -22.55
N GLY A 302 -31.48 -4.26 -23.43
CA GLY A 302 -31.83 -4.72 -24.77
C GLY A 302 -31.81 -6.24 -24.94
N SER A 303 -30.92 -6.95 -24.23
CA SER A 303 -30.77 -8.41 -24.31
C SER A 303 -31.29 -9.10 -23.06
N MET A 304 -32.03 -10.19 -23.26
CA MET A 304 -32.53 -11.04 -22.18
C MET A 304 -31.38 -11.76 -21.47
N GLU A 305 -30.38 -12.24 -22.20
CA GLU A 305 -29.20 -12.92 -21.64
C GLU A 305 -28.41 -11.98 -20.73
N ALA A 306 -28.18 -10.74 -21.17
CA ALA A 306 -27.49 -9.74 -20.37
C ALA A 306 -28.24 -9.43 -19.06
N LEU A 307 -29.57 -9.40 -19.09
CA LEU A 307 -30.38 -9.23 -17.89
C LEU A 307 -30.27 -10.43 -16.93
N ILE A 308 -30.28 -11.66 -17.46
CA ILE A 308 -30.09 -12.88 -16.66
C ILE A 308 -28.71 -12.88 -15.99
N HIS A 309 -27.66 -12.56 -16.74
CA HIS A 309 -26.30 -12.47 -16.22
C HIS A 309 -26.17 -11.40 -15.13
N HIS A 310 -26.69 -10.20 -15.38
CA HIS A 310 -26.73 -9.13 -14.39
C HIS A 310 -27.45 -9.57 -13.10
N PHE A 311 -28.62 -10.21 -13.22
CA PHE A 311 -29.39 -10.67 -12.07
C PHE A 311 -28.65 -11.72 -11.24
N LYS A 312 -28.07 -12.75 -11.89
CA LYS A 312 -27.31 -13.80 -11.20
C LYS A 312 -26.03 -13.26 -10.55
N LEU A 313 -25.29 -12.39 -11.22
CA LEU A 313 -24.03 -11.83 -10.68
C LEU A 313 -24.23 -11.01 -9.41
N TYR A 314 -25.32 -10.25 -9.29
CA TYR A 314 -25.58 -9.43 -8.12
C TYR A 314 -26.35 -10.13 -6.99
N THR A 315 -27.01 -11.25 -7.27
CA THR A 315 -27.75 -12.03 -6.26
C THR A 315 -26.93 -13.21 -5.73
N GLU A 316 -26.49 -14.07 -6.65
CA GLU A 316 -25.70 -15.26 -6.33
C GLU A 316 -24.19 -14.93 -6.35
N GLY A 317 -23.71 -14.20 -7.35
CA GLY A 317 -22.27 -14.03 -7.60
C GLY A 317 -21.72 -15.10 -8.54
N TYR A 318 -20.48 -14.91 -9.00
CA TYR A 318 -19.79 -15.91 -9.80
C TYR A 318 -19.17 -16.98 -8.89
N HIS A 319 -19.11 -18.22 -9.40
CA HIS A 319 -18.44 -19.34 -8.74
C HIS A 319 -16.97 -19.36 -9.14
N VAL A 320 -16.09 -19.56 -8.16
CA VAL A 320 -14.65 -19.69 -8.38
C VAL A 320 -14.28 -21.16 -8.25
N PRO A 321 -13.48 -21.74 -9.19
CA PRO A 321 -13.03 -23.12 -9.10
C PRO A 321 -12.37 -23.45 -7.76
N ALA A 322 -12.53 -24.68 -7.29
CA ALA A 322 -11.87 -25.13 -6.07
C ALA A 322 -10.35 -25.12 -6.22
N GLY A 323 -9.65 -24.55 -5.25
CA GLY A 323 -8.19 -24.43 -5.29
C GLY A 323 -7.65 -23.48 -4.23
N GLU A 324 -6.33 -23.38 -4.17
CA GLU A 324 -5.61 -22.48 -3.27
C GLU A 324 -4.63 -21.66 -4.10
N ILE A 325 -4.53 -20.36 -3.82
CA ILE A 325 -3.56 -19.50 -4.49
C ILE A 325 -2.98 -18.47 -3.53
N TYR A 326 -1.70 -18.18 -3.73
CA TYR A 326 -1.04 -17.00 -3.16
C TYR A 326 -0.64 -16.08 -4.31
N ARG A 327 -1.13 -14.84 -4.29
CA ARG A 327 -0.66 -13.78 -5.19
C ARG A 327 -0.25 -12.58 -4.36
N ALA A 328 0.85 -11.96 -4.77
CA ALA A 328 1.36 -10.78 -4.12
C ALA A 328 1.61 -9.67 -5.14
N VAL A 329 1.48 -8.44 -4.67
CA VAL A 329 1.67 -7.20 -5.41
C VAL A 329 2.65 -6.34 -4.62
N GLU A 330 3.47 -5.56 -5.32
CA GLU A 330 4.30 -4.56 -4.67
C GLU A 330 3.42 -3.37 -4.26
N ALA A 331 2.83 -3.42 -3.07
CA ALA A 331 2.18 -2.25 -2.49
C ALA A 331 3.25 -1.19 -2.12
N PRO A 332 2.88 0.08 -1.89
CA PRO A 332 3.85 1.13 -1.57
C PRO A 332 4.63 0.86 -0.27
N LYS A 333 3.99 0.14 0.66
CA LYS A 333 4.59 -0.31 1.93
C LYS A 333 5.48 -1.55 1.76
N GLY A 334 5.29 -2.32 0.68
CA GLY A 334 6.05 -3.53 0.38
C GLY A 334 5.17 -4.64 -0.18
N GLU A 335 5.61 -5.88 -0.08
CA GLU A 335 4.89 -7.02 -0.67
C GLU A 335 3.59 -7.30 0.12
N PHE A 336 2.47 -6.93 -0.49
CA PHE A 336 1.14 -7.25 -0.01
C PHE A 336 0.63 -8.50 -0.71
N GLY A 337 0.35 -9.54 0.08
CA GLY A 337 -0.05 -10.85 -0.43
C GLY A 337 -1.45 -11.25 0.01
N VAL A 338 -2.18 -11.90 -0.89
CA VAL A 338 -3.47 -12.51 -0.60
C VAL A 338 -3.36 -14.01 -0.83
N TYR A 339 -3.60 -14.78 0.23
CA TYR A 339 -3.77 -16.23 0.19
C TYR A 339 -5.26 -16.55 0.18
N LEU A 340 -5.75 -17.08 -0.92
CA LEU A 340 -7.17 -17.37 -1.12
C LEU A 340 -7.36 -18.88 -1.29
N VAL A 341 -8.31 -19.43 -0.53
CA VAL A 341 -8.80 -20.81 -0.64
C VAL A 341 -10.25 -20.75 -1.10
N ALA A 342 -10.52 -21.40 -2.23
CA ALA A 342 -11.85 -21.53 -2.81
C ALA A 342 -12.29 -23.01 -2.75
N ASP A 343 -13.55 -23.25 -2.38
CA ASP A 343 -14.17 -24.57 -2.28
C ASP A 343 -15.03 -24.92 -3.51
N GLY A 344 -14.98 -24.11 -4.57
CA GLY A 344 -15.85 -24.24 -5.74
C GLY A 344 -17.13 -23.41 -5.65
N SER A 345 -17.36 -22.70 -4.53
CA SER A 345 -18.55 -21.87 -4.33
C SER A 345 -18.36 -20.42 -4.79
N ASN A 346 -19.39 -19.60 -4.56
CA ASN A 346 -19.43 -18.17 -4.80
C ASN A 346 -18.85 -17.33 -3.63
N LYS A 347 -18.37 -18.00 -2.58
CA LYS A 347 -17.75 -17.36 -1.41
C LYS A 347 -16.33 -17.90 -1.22
N PRO A 348 -15.38 -17.06 -0.78
CA PRO A 348 -14.07 -17.55 -0.40
C PRO A 348 -14.19 -18.41 0.86
N TYR A 349 -13.65 -19.63 0.83
CA TYR A 349 -13.63 -20.51 2.00
C TYR A 349 -12.70 -19.96 3.08
N ARG A 350 -11.53 -19.48 2.67
CA ARG A 350 -10.58 -18.78 3.53
C ARG A 350 -9.87 -17.71 2.73
N CYS A 351 -9.71 -16.53 3.33
CA CYS A 351 -8.91 -15.46 2.78
C CYS A 351 -7.94 -14.99 3.88
N LYS A 352 -6.66 -15.28 3.71
CA LYS A 352 -5.60 -14.81 4.61
C LYS A 352 -4.80 -13.72 3.92
N ILE A 353 -4.59 -12.62 4.62
CA ILE A 353 -3.87 -11.46 4.08
C ILE A 353 -2.48 -11.41 4.73
N ARG A 354 -1.45 -11.19 3.91
CA ARG A 354 -0.07 -10.92 4.31
C ARG A 354 0.17 -9.43 4.11
N ALA A 355 0.26 -8.68 5.21
CA ALA A 355 0.49 -7.23 5.16
C ALA A 355 1.96 -6.97 5.48
N PRO A 356 2.60 -6.05 4.74
CA PRO A 356 3.98 -5.66 5.00
C PRO A 356 4.14 -5.04 6.40
N GLY A 357 3.22 -4.15 6.81
CA GLY A 357 3.30 -3.47 8.10
C GLY A 357 3.28 -4.40 9.32
N TYR A 358 2.68 -5.59 9.21
CA TYR A 358 2.68 -6.58 10.30
C TYR A 358 4.08 -7.17 10.53
N ALA A 359 4.79 -7.52 9.45
CA ALA A 359 6.17 -8.02 9.54
C ALA A 359 7.14 -6.92 9.96
N HIS A 360 6.91 -5.69 9.49
CA HIS A 360 7.68 -4.52 9.89
C HIS A 360 7.55 -4.22 11.39
N LEU A 361 6.32 -4.26 11.93
CA LEU A 361 6.08 -4.01 13.34
C LEU A 361 6.62 -5.12 14.25
N GLN A 362 6.66 -6.37 13.76
CA GLN A 362 7.32 -7.47 14.47
C GLN A 362 8.81 -7.19 14.72
N ALA A 363 9.48 -6.52 13.77
CA ALA A 363 10.88 -6.14 13.90
C ALA A 363 11.11 -4.86 14.73
N LEU A 364 10.06 -4.19 15.22
CA LEU A 364 10.19 -2.91 15.92
C LEU A 364 11.09 -3.01 17.16
N ASP A 365 10.93 -4.06 17.97
CA ASP A 365 11.77 -4.27 19.16
C ASP A 365 13.25 -4.34 18.75
N TYR A 366 13.60 -5.17 17.77
CA TYR A 366 14.96 -5.28 17.25
C TYR A 366 15.51 -3.94 16.73
N LEU A 367 14.70 -3.20 15.96
CA LEU A 367 15.08 -1.92 15.36
C LEU A 367 15.29 -0.79 16.38
N SER A 368 14.68 -0.90 17.55
CA SER A 368 14.60 0.17 18.54
C SER A 368 15.52 -0.05 19.75
N ARG A 369 16.10 -1.25 19.90
CA ARG A 369 17.05 -1.57 20.95
C ARG A 369 18.27 -0.67 20.86
N ASP A 370 18.75 -0.23 22.03
CA ASP A 370 19.91 0.65 22.21
C ASP A 370 19.76 2.05 21.59
N HIS A 371 18.56 2.41 21.12
CA HIS A 371 18.23 3.75 20.65
C HIS A 371 17.56 4.58 21.73
N MET A 372 17.56 5.91 21.55
CA MET A 372 16.88 6.81 22.48
C MET A 372 15.36 6.80 22.24
N LEU A 373 14.58 7.17 23.25
CA LEU A 373 13.11 7.31 23.14
C LEU A 373 12.68 8.20 21.95
N ALA A 374 13.45 9.25 21.65
CA ALA A 374 13.16 10.16 20.56
C ALA A 374 13.38 9.54 19.17
N ASP A 375 14.23 8.51 19.05
CA ASP A 375 14.51 7.84 17.78
C ASP A 375 13.42 6.83 17.43
N VAL A 376 12.69 6.33 18.43
CA VAL A 376 11.55 5.42 18.22
C VAL A 376 10.46 6.06 17.36
N SER A 377 10.20 7.37 17.49
CA SER A 377 9.24 8.04 16.61
C SER A 377 9.74 8.12 15.17
N ALA A 378 11.04 8.33 14.95
CA ALA A 378 11.64 8.33 13.62
C ALA A 378 11.61 6.93 12.98
N ILE A 379 11.88 5.88 13.77
CA ILE A 379 11.79 4.48 13.33
C ILE A 379 10.34 4.15 12.94
N LEU A 380 9.35 4.50 13.77
CA LEU A 380 7.93 4.27 13.49
C LEU A 380 7.49 4.98 12.20
N GLY A 381 7.87 6.24 12.03
CA GLY A 381 7.62 6.99 10.79
C GLY A 381 8.27 6.31 9.59
N SER A 382 9.51 5.84 9.74
CA SER A 382 10.24 5.16 8.66
C SER A 382 9.60 3.83 8.24
N LEU A 383 8.84 3.14 9.10
CA LEU A 383 8.21 1.85 8.80
C LEU A 383 6.90 1.99 8.00
N ASP A 384 6.32 3.20 7.91
CA ASP A 384 5.07 3.46 7.19
C ASP A 384 3.89 2.59 7.68
N ILE A 385 3.64 2.57 9.00
CA ILE A 385 2.66 1.65 9.57
C ILE A 385 1.25 2.26 9.47
N VAL A 386 0.33 1.49 8.89
CA VAL A 386 -1.12 1.77 8.95
C VAL A 386 -1.81 0.64 9.69
N PHE A 387 -2.42 0.94 10.83
CA PHE A 387 -2.97 -0.11 11.70
C PHE A 387 -4.12 -0.90 11.10
N GLY A 388 -4.80 -0.38 10.09
CA GLY A 388 -5.86 -1.11 9.40
C GLY A 388 -5.37 -2.36 8.66
N GLU A 389 -4.11 -2.37 8.20
CA GLU A 389 -3.49 -3.56 7.60
C GLU A 389 -2.75 -4.43 8.62
N VAL A 390 -2.39 -3.91 9.79
CA VAL A 390 -1.78 -4.71 10.86
C VAL A 390 -2.85 -5.55 11.56
N ASP A 391 -3.94 -4.89 11.96
CA ASP A 391 -5.03 -5.45 12.76
C ASP A 391 -6.20 -5.90 11.86
N ARG A 392 -6.19 -7.17 11.42
CA ARG A 392 -7.13 -7.69 10.41
C ARG A 392 -8.04 -8.77 10.91
#